data_AF-A0A928N2R0-F1
#
_entry.id   AF-A0A928N2R0-F1
#
_cell.length_a   1.000
_cell.length_b   1.000
_cell.length_c   1.000
_cell.angle_alpha   90.00
_cell.angle_beta   90.00
_cell.angle_gamma   90.00
#
_symmetry.space_group_name_H-M   'P 1'
#
loop_
_entity.id
_entity.type
_entity.pdbx_description
1 polymer ?
#
loop_
_entity_poly.entity_id
_entity_poly.type
_entity_poly.pdbx_seq_one_letter_code
_entity_poly.pdbx_strand_id
1 'polypeptide(L)'
;MLNKSEFKSDTPAVCLDLCGSRFFVALDGRTAECCEKLLDGARKRLGAMQDGTVDRETSDEGICRFLSDGLDGLLGKGAVRKVFGKKAVGLENITALMCFVLTALGKAQ
;
A
#
# COMPACT_ATOMS: atom_id res chain seq x y z
N MET A 1 22.90 -6.24 5.48
CA MET A 1 22.39 -7.22 6.48
C MET A 1 21.27 -6.53 7.24
N LEU A 2 20.02 -6.97 7.04
CA LEU A 2 18.89 -6.54 7.87
C LEU A 2 18.74 -7.54 9.02
N ASN A 3 18.72 -7.03 10.25
CA ASN A 3 18.64 -7.83 11.48
C ASN A 3 17.34 -8.64 11.49
N LYS A 4 17.47 -9.96 11.69
CA LYS A 4 16.38 -10.94 11.81
C LYS A 4 15.64 -10.88 13.16
N SER A 5 15.89 -9.89 14.01
CA SER A 5 15.59 -9.98 15.45
C SER A 5 14.29 -9.33 15.94
N GLU A 6 13.35 -8.95 15.07
CA GLU A 6 12.04 -8.42 15.52
C GLU A 6 10.81 -9.11 14.90
N PHE A 7 10.99 -10.19 14.15
CA PHE A 7 9.87 -11.12 13.96
C PHE A 7 9.77 -11.98 15.21
N LYS A 8 8.77 -11.70 16.07
CA LYS A 8 8.29 -12.72 17.00
C LYS A 8 7.88 -13.91 16.14
N SER A 9 8.54 -15.04 16.35
CA SER A 9 8.40 -16.30 15.59
C SER A 9 6.94 -16.76 15.38
N ASP A 10 5.99 -16.25 16.15
CA ASP A 10 4.59 -16.68 16.16
C ASP A 10 3.61 -15.69 15.49
N THR A 11 4.08 -14.56 14.95
CA THR A 11 3.18 -13.65 14.21
C THR A 11 2.94 -14.19 12.80
N PRO A 12 1.71 -14.60 12.44
CA PRO A 12 1.41 -15.06 11.10
C PRO A 12 1.77 -13.96 10.10
N ALA A 13 2.32 -14.34 8.95
CA ALA A 13 2.76 -13.39 7.94
C ALA A 13 2.41 -13.90 6.53
N VAL A 14 2.11 -12.96 5.64
CA VAL A 14 1.89 -13.22 4.22
C VAL A 14 3.15 -12.87 3.45
N CYS A 15 3.57 -13.77 2.57
CA CYS A 15 4.57 -13.48 1.55
C CYS A 15 3.86 -13.05 0.27
N LEU A 16 4.15 -11.85 -0.20
CA LEU A 16 3.67 -11.30 -1.47
C LEU A 16 4.82 -11.28 -2.47
N ASP A 17 4.65 -11.99 -3.59
CA ASP A 17 5.55 -11.92 -4.74
C ASP A 17 5.02 -10.84 -5.71
N LEU A 18 5.72 -9.71 -5.76
CA LEU A 18 5.35 -8.55 -6.59
C LEU A 18 6.51 -8.22 -7.52
N CYS A 19 6.30 -8.39 -8.84
CA CYS A 19 7.29 -8.07 -9.88
C CYS A 19 8.69 -8.66 -9.60
N GLY A 20 8.75 -9.90 -9.12
CA GLY A 20 10.02 -10.60 -8.80
C GLY A 20 10.66 -10.20 -7.47
N SER A 21 10.01 -9.35 -6.68
CA SER A 21 10.42 -9.00 -5.31
C SER A 21 9.48 -9.63 -4.28
N ARG A 22 10.05 -10.19 -3.22
CA ARG A 22 9.29 -10.74 -2.08
C ARG A 22 9.12 -9.71 -0.98
N PHE A 23 7.89 -9.57 -0.51
CA PHE A 23 7.50 -8.74 0.62
C PHE A 23 6.86 -9.61 1.69
N PHE A 24 7.29 -9.45 2.94
CA PHE A 24 6.73 -10.16 4.09
C PHE A 24 5.96 -9.19 4.94
N VAL A 25 4.65 -9.42 5.07
CA VAL A 25 3.75 -8.56 5.83
C VAL A 25 3.22 -9.35 7.02
N ALA A 26 3.44 -8.84 8.22
CA ALA A 26 2.88 -9.43 9.43
C ALA A 26 1.36 -9.24 9.46
N LEU A 27 0.61 -10.24 9.91
CA LEU A 27 -0.83 -10.18 10.11
C LEU A 27 -1.11 -9.86 11.57
N ASP A 28 -0.78 -8.63 11.98
CA ASP A 28 -1.06 -8.13 13.31
C ASP A 28 -2.13 -7.02 13.29
N GLY A 29 -2.61 -6.63 14.47
CA GLY A 29 -3.62 -5.56 14.59
C GLY A 29 -3.15 -4.22 14.01
N ARG A 30 -1.83 -3.95 13.99
CA ARG A 30 -1.26 -2.75 13.38
C ARG A 30 -1.43 -2.77 11.86
N THR A 31 -1.21 -3.91 11.24
CA THR A 31 -1.40 -4.09 9.79
C THR A 31 -2.87 -3.94 9.42
N ALA A 32 -3.79 -4.49 10.23
CA ALA A 32 -5.22 -4.30 10.03
C ALA A 32 -5.61 -2.81 10.11
N GLU A 33 -5.16 -2.10 11.16
CA GLU A 33 -5.41 -0.67 11.33
C GLU A 33 -4.82 0.17 10.19
N CYS A 34 -3.62 -0.17 9.70
CA CYS A 34 -3.02 0.46 8.53
C CYS A 34 -3.85 0.26 7.26
N CYS A 35 -4.38 -0.95 7.04
CA CYS A 35 -5.24 -1.25 5.90
C CYS A 35 -6.54 -0.43 5.93
N GLU A 36 -7.19 -0.35 7.10
CA GLU A 36 -8.41 0.44 7.28
C GLU A 36 -8.17 1.94 7.03
N LYS A 37 -7.10 2.51 7.60
CA LYS A 37 -6.72 3.91 7.38
C LYS A 37 -6.42 4.21 5.92
N LEU A 38 -5.76 3.28 5.22
CA LEU A 38 -5.46 3.40 3.80
C LEU A 38 -6.73 3.41 2.97
N LEU A 39 -7.67 2.49 3.24
CA LEU A 39 -8.96 2.40 2.56
C LEU A 39 -9.82 3.65 2.78
N ASP A 40 -9.99 4.09 4.02
CA ASP A 40 -10.78 5.29 4.34
C ASP A 40 -10.16 6.55 3.73
N GLY A 41 -8.84 6.69 3.83
CA GLY A 41 -8.11 7.81 3.26
C GLY A 41 -8.14 7.84 1.72
N ALA A 42 -8.14 6.68 1.06
CA ALA A 42 -8.29 6.57 -0.39
C ALA A 42 -9.71 6.93 -0.82
N ARG A 43 -10.73 6.41 -0.12
CA ARG A 43 -12.14 6.69 -0.39
C ARG A 43 -12.46 8.18 -0.28
N LYS A 44 -12.00 8.85 0.77
CA LYS A 44 -12.21 10.30 0.97
C LYS A 44 -11.64 11.13 -0.17
N ARG A 45 -10.42 10.82 -0.62
CA ARG A 45 -9.77 11.57 -1.70
C ARG A 45 -10.41 11.30 -3.06
N LEU A 46 -10.78 10.05 -3.34
CA LEU A 46 -11.52 9.70 -4.55
C LEU A 46 -12.91 10.36 -4.57
N GLY A 47 -13.59 10.45 -3.43
CA GLY A 47 -14.85 11.19 -3.31
C GLY A 47 -14.67 12.68 -3.61
N ALA A 48 -13.65 13.31 -3.02
CA ALA A 48 -13.34 14.72 -3.28
C ALA A 48 -13.08 15.03 -4.76
N MET A 49 -12.47 14.10 -5.50
CA MET A 49 -12.30 14.19 -6.95
C MET A 49 -13.63 14.11 -7.71
N GLN A 50 -14.50 13.17 -7.32
CA GLN A 50 -15.80 13.00 -7.98
C GLN A 50 -16.71 14.21 -7.76
N ASP A 51 -16.63 14.82 -6.58
CA ASP A 51 -17.43 15.99 -6.20
C ASP A 51 -16.89 17.31 -6.81
N GLY A 52 -15.75 17.27 -7.52
CA GLY A 52 -15.15 18.44 -8.16
C GLY A 52 -14.58 19.49 -7.19
N THR A 53 -14.41 19.11 -5.91
CA THR A 53 -13.92 20.01 -4.85
C THR A 53 -12.42 20.30 -4.94
N VAL A 54 -11.69 19.55 -5.77
CA VAL A 54 -10.25 19.67 -5.95
C VAL A 54 -9.92 19.52 -7.43
N ASP A 55 -8.93 20.27 -7.91
CA ASP A 55 -8.40 20.12 -9.27
C ASP A 55 -7.92 18.68 -9.52
N ARG A 56 -8.18 18.15 -10.73
CA ARG A 56 -7.97 16.74 -11.05
C ARG A 56 -6.50 16.34 -11.08
N GLU A 57 -5.62 17.18 -11.63
CA GLU A 57 -4.18 16.91 -11.70
C GLU A 57 -3.58 16.93 -10.29
N THR A 58 -3.95 17.93 -9.50
CA THR A 58 -3.54 18.06 -8.10
C THR A 58 -4.04 16.88 -7.25
N SER A 59 -5.24 16.38 -7.55
CA SER A 59 -5.82 15.23 -6.86
C SER A 59 -5.15 13.92 -7.23
N ASP A 60 -4.86 13.69 -8.52
CA ASP A 60 -4.21 12.48 -8.98
C ASP A 60 -2.81 12.33 -8.36
N GLU A 61 -2.01 13.40 -8.36
CA GLU A 61 -0.70 13.39 -7.71
C GLU A 61 -0.80 13.17 -6.19
N GLY A 62 -1.75 13.86 -5.54
CA GLY A 62 -1.99 13.74 -4.10
C GLY A 62 -2.42 12.32 -3.68
N ILE A 63 -3.29 11.68 -4.46
CA ILE A 63 -3.71 10.30 -4.22
C ILE A 63 -2.59 9.33 -4.54
N CYS A 64 -1.87 9.51 -5.65
CA CYS A 64 -0.71 8.68 -5.97
C CYS A 64 0.32 8.69 -4.84
N ARG A 65 0.61 9.88 -4.28
CA ARG A 65 1.52 10.00 -3.14
C ARG A 65 0.97 9.30 -1.90
N PHE A 66 -0.29 9.56 -1.54
CA PHE A 66 -0.93 8.94 -0.37
C PHE A 66 -0.93 7.41 -0.46
N LEU A 67 -1.31 6.86 -1.61
CA LEU A 67 -1.31 5.41 -1.85
C LEU A 67 0.11 4.84 -1.84
N SER A 68 1.07 5.56 -2.40
CA SER A 68 2.47 5.13 -2.39
C SER A 68 3.03 5.05 -0.98
N ASP A 69 2.80 6.08 -0.16
CA ASP A 69 3.26 6.13 1.23
C ASP A 69 2.58 5.06 2.08
N GLY A 70 1.29 4.81 1.86
CA GLY A 70 0.55 3.74 2.53
C GLY A 70 1.05 2.34 2.19
N LEU A 71 1.31 2.08 0.91
CA LEU A 71 1.91 0.83 0.44
C LEU A 71 3.33 0.62 0.98
N ASP A 72 4.14 1.68 1.02
CA ASP A 72 5.46 1.64 1.67
C ASP A 72 5.35 1.42 3.18
N GLY A 73 4.28 1.90 3.83
CA GLY A 73 3.98 1.60 5.22
C GLY A 73 3.66 0.13 5.47
N LEU A 74 2.91 -0.51 4.56
CA LEU A 74 2.51 -1.92 4.65
C LEU A 74 3.61 -2.90 4.24
N LEU A 75 4.28 -2.62 3.13
CA LEU A 75 5.26 -3.51 2.50
C LEU A 75 6.71 -3.19 2.90
N GLY A 76 6.92 -2.08 3.60
CA GLY A 76 8.23 -1.55 3.95
C GLY A 76 8.70 -0.44 3.00
N LYS A 77 9.47 0.49 3.55
CA LYS A 77 9.92 1.72 2.87
C LYS A 77 10.58 1.43 1.50
N GLY A 78 10.10 2.11 0.46
CA GLY A 78 10.57 1.98 -0.91
C GLY A 78 10.03 0.76 -1.66
N ALA A 79 9.01 0.07 -1.15
CA ALA A 79 8.35 -1.04 -1.83
C ALA A 79 7.75 -0.61 -3.16
N VAL A 80 7.06 0.53 -3.22
CA VAL A 80 6.47 1.03 -4.46
C VAL A 80 7.53 1.29 -5.53
N ARG A 81 8.67 1.87 -5.13
CA ARG A 81 9.82 2.06 -6.02
C ARG A 81 10.45 0.73 -6.46
N LYS A 82 10.42 -0.31 -5.63
CA LYS A 82 10.89 -1.65 -6.04
C LYS A 82 9.96 -2.30 -7.07
N VAL A 83 8.65 -2.13 -6.92
CA VAL A 83 7.65 -2.69 -7.83
C VAL A 83 7.63 -1.97 -9.17
N PHE A 84 7.58 -0.64 -9.18
CA PHE A 84 7.41 0.14 -10.40
C PHE A 84 8.70 0.79 -10.93
N GLY A 85 9.81 0.70 -10.20
CA GLY A 85 11.06 1.36 -10.55
C GLY A 85 11.07 2.86 -10.20
N LYS A 86 11.95 3.62 -10.86
CA LYS A 86 12.15 5.06 -10.58
C LYS A 86 11.14 5.99 -11.27
N LYS A 87 10.22 5.44 -12.07
CA LYS A 87 9.26 6.24 -12.85
C LYS A 87 8.10 6.69 -11.96
N ALA A 88 7.50 7.83 -12.32
CA ALA A 88 6.22 8.22 -11.75
C ALA A 88 5.18 7.11 -12.00
N VAL A 89 4.44 6.75 -10.96
CA VAL A 89 3.39 5.71 -11.03
C VAL A 89 2.06 6.42 -11.20
N GLY A 90 1.35 6.10 -12.28
CA GLY A 90 0.01 6.63 -12.51
C GLY A 90 -1.02 6.08 -11.51
N LEU A 91 -2.10 6.82 -11.32
CA LEU A 91 -3.16 6.50 -10.35
C LEU A 91 -3.75 5.10 -10.54
N GLU A 92 -3.96 4.69 -11.78
CA GLU A 92 -4.49 3.35 -12.09
C GLU A 92 -3.56 2.24 -11.58
N ASN A 93 -2.25 2.34 -11.85
CA ASN A 93 -1.27 1.32 -11.48
C ASN A 93 -1.09 1.24 -9.96
N ILE A 94 -0.99 2.37 -9.26
CA ILE A 94 -0.84 2.39 -7.80
C ILE A 94 -2.11 1.88 -7.11
N THR A 95 -3.30 2.20 -7.66
CA THR A 95 -4.58 1.70 -7.15
C THR A 95 -4.70 0.19 -7.36
N ALA A 96 -4.31 -0.33 -8.52
CA ALA A 96 -4.30 -1.76 -8.80
C ALA A 96 -3.39 -2.52 -7.83
N LEU A 97 -2.20 -1.99 -7.55
CA LEU A 97 -1.30 -2.59 -6.55
C LEU A 97 -1.92 -2.58 -5.15
N MET A 98 -2.53 -1.46 -4.73
CA MET A 98 -3.23 -1.37 -3.45
C MET A 98 -4.32 -2.44 -3.35
N CYS A 99 -5.20 -2.54 -4.34
CA CYS A 99 -6.27 -3.54 -4.36
C CYS A 99 -5.74 -4.96 -4.25
N PHE A 100 -4.66 -5.28 -4.97
CA PHE A 100 -4.00 -6.59 -4.88
C PHE A 100 -3.49 -6.88 -3.47
N VAL A 101 -2.73 -5.95 -2.88
CA VAL A 101 -2.14 -6.11 -1.54
C VAL A 101 -3.24 -6.30 -0.49
N LEU A 102 -4.26 -5.43 -0.48
CA LEU A 102 -5.35 -5.51 0.48
C LEU A 102 -6.17 -6.80 0.33
N THR A 103 -6.42 -7.24 -0.91
CA THR A 103 -7.10 -8.51 -1.16
C THR A 103 -6.29 -9.70 -0.65
N ALA A 104 -4.98 -9.69 -0.85
CA ALA A 104 -4.10 -10.76 -0.38
C ALA A 104 -4.03 -10.81 1.16
N LEU A 105 -3.98 -9.65 1.81
CA LEU A 105 -4.01 -9.56 3.28
C LEU A 105 -5.36 -9.98 3.86
N GLY A 106 -6.48 -9.54 3.26
CA GLY A 106 -7.83 -9.88 3.72
C GLY A 106 -8.18 -11.37 3.56
N LYS A 107 -7.57 -12.08 2.61
CA LYS A 107 -7.73 -13.54 2.46
C LYS A 107 -6.93 -14.35 3.47
N ALA A 108 -5.95 -13.73 4.13
CA ALA A 108 -5.03 -14.41 5.03
C ALA A 108 -5.39 -14.22 6.52
N GLN A 109 -6.38 -13.37 6.81
CA GLN A 109 -7.01 -13.20 8.12
C GLN A 109 -8.17 -14.18 8.28
#